data_AF-A0A9J6FHA7-F1
#
_entry.id   AF-A0A9J6FHA7-F1
#
_cell.length_a   1.000
_cell.length_b   1.000
_cell.length_c   1.000
_cell.angle_alpha   90.00
_cell.angle_beta   90.00
_cell.angle_gamma   90.00
#
_symmetry.space_group_name_H-M   'P 1'
#
loop_
_entity.id
_entity.type
_entity.pdbx_description
1 polymer ?
#
loop_
_entity_poly.entity_id
_entity_poly.type
_entity_poly.pdbx_seq_one_letter_code
_entity_poly.pdbx_strand_id
1 'polypeptide(L)'
;MADETASSVSGSELAESTSDECLGDMESPAKKRFKPGERVLGKSDKLEHRLGGILCCAVCLDLPRTAIYQCTNGHLMCAGCFTHLLADARLRDETATCPNCRTVISRELCSRNLAVEKAVCELPTECQFCASELPRAQIERHEAELCEERLTRCHYSRIGCQWRGPHHELEVHTQMCSHPHKSGGEVMEALELIDQQLHKEQMLYNTIFELLSFEKITFNDLQFKPYRTDEFIHKLYYETARFTAFGSQWVVKARVNDNQRDPTQSCERTLSYHLVLKSKASK
;
A
#
# COMPACT_ATOMS: atom_id res chain seq x y z
N MET A 1 11.77 20.79 -62.78
CA MET A 1 13.16 21.26 -62.65
C MET A 1 13.60 20.79 -61.27
N ALA A 2 14.11 19.56 -61.12
CA ALA A 2 15.51 19.13 -61.31
C ALA A 2 16.45 20.03 -60.48
N ASP A 3 17.13 19.58 -59.41
CA ASP A 3 18.19 18.57 -59.26
C ASP A 3 18.23 18.12 -57.76
N GLU A 4 18.29 16.84 -57.37
CA GLU A 4 19.46 15.92 -57.27
C GLU A 4 20.78 16.49 -56.71
N THR A 5 21.25 15.94 -55.57
CA THR A 5 22.60 15.34 -55.44
C THR A 5 22.78 14.61 -54.11
N ALA A 6 23.25 13.37 -54.23
CA ALA A 6 23.74 12.48 -53.17
C ALA A 6 25.27 12.35 -53.26
N SER A 7 25.93 11.92 -52.17
CA SER A 7 27.27 11.28 -52.13
C SER A 7 27.49 10.75 -50.69
N SER A 8 27.45 9.43 -50.40
CA SER A 8 28.45 8.35 -50.61
C SER A 8 29.52 8.26 -49.50
N VAL A 9 29.44 7.27 -48.58
CA VAL A 9 30.11 5.93 -48.52
C VAL A 9 31.50 5.92 -47.87
N SER A 10 31.69 5.00 -46.89
CA SER A 10 32.86 4.11 -46.58
C SER A 10 32.94 3.88 -45.06
N GLY A 11 32.99 2.70 -44.44
CA GLY A 11 33.38 1.37 -44.89
C GLY A 11 34.81 1.02 -44.44
N SER A 12 34.98 0.30 -43.34
CA SER A 12 36.10 -0.67 -43.12
C SER A 12 35.93 -1.46 -41.82
N GLU A 13 35.72 -2.76 -41.98
CA GLU A 13 36.04 -3.83 -41.02
C GLU A 13 37.56 -4.07 -41.04
N LEU A 14 38.11 -4.67 -39.98
CA LEU A 14 39.11 -5.74 -40.05
C LEU A 14 39.26 -6.44 -38.68
N ALA A 15 39.52 -7.74 -38.76
CA ALA A 15 39.38 -8.75 -37.74
C ALA A 15 40.73 -9.34 -37.28
N GLU A 16 40.63 -10.43 -36.51
CA GLU A 16 41.61 -11.48 -36.14
C GLU A 16 42.33 -11.32 -34.78
N SER A 17 42.66 -12.36 -34.01
CA SER A 17 42.20 -13.75 -33.73
C SER A 17 43.24 -14.39 -32.77
N THR A 18 42.99 -15.63 -32.30
CA THR A 18 43.87 -16.65 -31.63
C THR A 18 43.67 -16.79 -30.11
N SER A 19 42.92 -17.77 -29.56
CA SER A 19 43.04 -19.26 -29.49
C SER A 19 43.98 -19.76 -28.36
N ASP A 20 43.45 -20.52 -27.38
CA ASP A 20 43.75 -21.96 -27.18
C ASP A 20 42.96 -22.58 -25.99
N GLU A 21 42.71 -23.89 -26.04
CA GLU A 21 41.95 -24.77 -25.13
C GLU A 21 42.79 -25.18 -23.87
N CYS A 22 42.39 -25.91 -22.81
CA CYS A 22 41.50 -27.07 -22.63
C CYS A 22 41.37 -27.42 -21.10
N LEU A 23 40.21 -27.98 -20.71
CA LEU A 23 39.92 -29.02 -19.69
C LEU A 23 40.18 -28.85 -18.16
N GLY A 24 39.11 -29.10 -17.39
CA GLY A 24 39.13 -29.40 -15.95
C GLY A 24 37.72 -29.57 -15.36
N ASP A 25 37.22 -30.80 -15.34
CA ASP A 25 35.90 -31.25 -14.86
C ASP A 25 35.85 -31.30 -13.31
N MET A 26 34.79 -30.78 -12.67
CA MET A 26 34.36 -31.19 -11.31
C MET A 26 32.89 -30.82 -11.06
N GLU A 27 32.17 -31.85 -10.62
CA GLU A 27 30.72 -32.00 -10.49
C GLU A 27 29.98 -30.95 -9.65
N SER A 28 28.76 -30.61 -10.07
CA SER A 28 27.75 -29.89 -9.29
C SER A 28 26.62 -30.84 -8.86
N PRO A 29 26.03 -30.73 -7.65
CA PRO A 29 25.12 -31.75 -7.13
C PRO A 29 23.75 -31.72 -7.84
N ALA A 30 23.26 -32.92 -8.12
CA ALA A 30 22.08 -33.25 -8.90
C ALA A 30 20.79 -32.49 -8.49
N LYS A 31 20.26 -31.70 -9.43
CA LYS A 31 18.85 -31.26 -9.41
C LYS A 31 17.95 -32.46 -9.71
N LYS A 32 17.34 -33.06 -8.68
CA LYS A 32 16.24 -34.03 -8.85
C LYS A 32 15.08 -33.32 -9.55
N ARG A 33 14.85 -33.70 -10.81
CA ARG A 33 13.64 -33.37 -11.59
C ARG A 33 12.41 -33.86 -10.83
N PHE A 34 11.68 -32.94 -10.21
CA PHE A 34 10.30 -33.18 -9.81
C PHE A 34 9.45 -33.30 -11.07
N LYS A 35 8.86 -34.47 -11.29
CA LYS A 35 7.80 -34.64 -12.29
C LYS A 35 6.61 -33.80 -11.84
N PRO A 36 6.06 -32.89 -12.66
CA PRO A 36 4.74 -32.35 -12.38
C PRO A 36 3.76 -33.50 -12.58
N GLY A 37 3.06 -33.91 -11.52
CA GLY A 37 1.83 -34.65 -11.68
C GLY A 37 0.88 -33.82 -12.55
N GLU A 38 0.29 -34.46 -13.55
CA GLU A 38 -0.76 -33.86 -14.38
C GLU A 38 -1.83 -33.26 -13.48
N ARG A 39 -1.80 -31.93 -13.32
CA ARG A 39 -2.93 -31.19 -12.80
C ARG A 39 -3.99 -31.27 -13.88
N VAL A 40 -5.09 -31.94 -13.57
CA VAL A 40 -6.33 -31.79 -14.33
C VAL A 40 -6.75 -30.33 -14.17
N LEU A 41 -6.29 -29.46 -15.07
CA LEU A 41 -6.72 -28.07 -15.20
C LEU A 41 -8.21 -28.09 -15.56
N GLY A 42 -9.03 -28.02 -14.53
CA GLY A 42 -10.48 -28.11 -14.62
C GLY A 42 -11.03 -26.90 -15.36
N LYS A 43 -12.19 -27.06 -16.00
CA LYS A 43 -12.91 -25.97 -16.67
C LYS A 43 -13.29 -24.80 -15.72
N SER A 44 -13.12 -24.95 -14.40
CA SER A 44 -13.42 -23.95 -13.36
C SER A 44 -12.49 -22.74 -13.41
N ASP A 45 -11.19 -22.95 -13.60
CA ASP A 45 -10.17 -21.89 -13.61
C ASP A 45 -10.46 -20.85 -14.70
N LYS A 46 -11.07 -21.30 -15.80
CA LYS A 46 -11.50 -20.43 -16.91
C LYS A 46 -12.67 -19.52 -16.53
N LEU A 47 -13.55 -19.92 -15.62
CA LEU A 47 -14.63 -19.08 -15.13
C LEU A 47 -14.10 -18.09 -14.10
N GLU A 48 -13.34 -18.56 -13.12
CA GLU A 48 -12.78 -17.74 -12.04
C GLU A 48 -11.89 -16.62 -12.58
N HIS A 49 -11.01 -16.93 -13.54
CA HIS A 49 -10.19 -15.91 -14.21
C HIS A 49 -11.04 -14.89 -15.00
N ARG A 50 -12.10 -15.33 -15.68
CA ARG A 50 -13.01 -14.43 -16.40
C ARG A 50 -13.83 -13.55 -15.45
N LEU A 51 -14.27 -14.10 -14.32
CA LEU A 51 -14.95 -13.35 -13.26
C LEU A 51 -13.98 -12.33 -12.65
N GLY A 52 -12.72 -12.69 -12.44
CA GLY A 52 -11.67 -11.78 -12.00
C GLY A 52 -11.64 -10.49 -12.82
N GLY A 53 -11.57 -10.61 -14.15
CA GLY A 53 -11.57 -9.44 -15.04
C GLY A 53 -12.86 -8.61 -15.01
N ILE A 54 -14.03 -9.23 -14.84
CA ILE A 54 -15.33 -8.55 -14.78
C ILE A 54 -15.50 -7.77 -13.47
N LEU A 55 -14.99 -8.32 -12.36
CA LEU A 55 -15.17 -7.78 -11.02
C LEU A 55 -14.06 -6.78 -10.61
N CYS A 56 -13.11 -6.51 -11.50
CA CYS A 56 -12.08 -5.50 -11.28
C CYS A 56 -12.67 -4.08 -11.14
N CYS A 57 -11.97 -3.25 -10.39
CA CYS A 57 -12.22 -1.82 -10.35
C CYS A 57 -12.00 -1.20 -11.74
N ALA A 58 -12.95 -0.41 -12.22
CA ALA A 58 -12.86 0.25 -13.53
C ALA A 58 -11.76 1.34 -13.61
N VAL A 59 -11.15 1.70 -12.48
CA VAL A 59 -10.09 2.72 -12.39
C VAL A 59 -8.71 2.09 -12.29
N CYS A 60 -8.45 1.28 -11.24
CA CYS A 60 -7.14 0.67 -11.02
C CYS A 60 -6.97 -0.68 -11.73
N LEU A 61 -8.04 -1.24 -12.30
CA LEU A 61 -8.06 -2.54 -12.99
C LEU A 61 -7.69 -3.73 -12.10
N ASP A 62 -7.62 -3.52 -10.79
CA ASP A 62 -7.37 -4.56 -9.81
C ASP A 62 -8.66 -5.08 -9.16
N LEU A 63 -8.59 -6.33 -8.70
CA LEU A 63 -9.60 -6.90 -7.83
C LEU A 63 -9.55 -6.20 -6.45
N PRO A 64 -10.65 -5.54 -6.04
CA PRO A 64 -10.68 -4.74 -4.82
C PRO A 64 -10.48 -5.58 -3.55
N ARG A 65 -9.74 -5.02 -2.59
CA ARG A 65 -9.55 -5.60 -1.23
C ARG A 65 -10.48 -4.98 -0.19
N THR A 66 -11.17 -3.91 -0.54
CA THR A 66 -12.02 -3.11 0.35
C THR A 66 -13.40 -2.92 -0.28
N ALA A 67 -14.24 -2.06 0.32
CA ALA A 67 -15.59 -1.82 -0.15
C ALA A 67 -15.65 -1.46 -1.65
N ILE A 68 -16.69 -1.93 -2.32
CA ILE A 68 -16.89 -1.75 -3.77
C ILE A 68 -18.12 -0.91 -3.99
N TYR A 69 -17.98 0.17 -4.75
CA TYR A 69 -19.07 1.05 -5.13
C TYR A 69 -19.45 0.81 -6.58
N GLN A 70 -20.75 0.84 -6.86
CA GLN A 70 -21.31 0.68 -8.18
C GLN A 70 -22.00 1.98 -8.60
N CYS A 71 -21.72 2.48 -9.80
CA CYS A 71 -22.49 3.59 -10.36
C CYS A 71 -23.90 3.13 -10.74
N THR A 72 -24.80 4.07 -11.02
CA THR A 72 -26.20 3.77 -11.42
C THR A 72 -26.31 2.88 -12.66
N ASN A 73 -25.28 2.88 -13.52
CA ASN A 73 -25.21 2.06 -14.74
C ASN A 73 -24.43 0.74 -14.56
N GLY A 74 -23.95 0.40 -13.36
CA GLY A 74 -23.35 -0.92 -13.09
C GLY A 74 -21.82 -1.00 -13.05
N HIS A 75 -21.08 0.07 -13.32
CA HIS A 75 -19.61 0.04 -13.27
C HIS A 75 -19.07 0.05 -11.85
N LEU A 76 -18.07 -0.79 -11.58
CA LEU A 76 -17.50 -1.02 -10.26
C LEU A 76 -16.26 -0.14 -10.01
N MET A 77 -16.16 0.42 -8.81
CA MET A 77 -15.03 1.21 -8.34
C MET A 77 -14.68 0.79 -6.92
N CYS A 78 -13.40 0.51 -6.63
CA CYS A 78 -12.98 0.27 -5.25
C CYS A 78 -13.10 1.54 -4.41
N ALA A 79 -13.23 1.41 -3.09
CA ALA A 79 -13.43 2.54 -2.17
C ALA A 79 -12.35 3.63 -2.31
N GLY A 80 -11.10 3.22 -2.53
CA GLY A 80 -9.98 4.12 -2.79
C GLY A 80 -10.22 4.94 -4.05
N CYS A 81 -10.34 4.28 -5.21
CA CYS A 81 -10.55 4.94 -6.50
C CYS A 81 -11.83 5.80 -6.53
N PHE A 82 -12.92 5.32 -5.93
CA PHE A 82 -14.15 6.11 -5.81
C PHE A 82 -13.90 7.41 -5.04
N THR A 83 -13.20 7.34 -3.90
CA THR A 83 -12.83 8.52 -3.12
C THR A 83 -11.92 9.46 -3.91
N HIS A 84 -10.95 8.92 -4.65
CA HIS A 84 -10.07 9.70 -5.52
C HIS A 84 -10.84 10.45 -6.61
N LEU A 85 -11.78 9.80 -7.29
CA LEU A 85 -12.61 10.45 -8.33
C LEU A 85 -13.43 11.61 -7.74
N LEU A 86 -14.05 11.40 -6.58
CA LEU A 86 -14.81 12.46 -5.90
C LEU A 86 -13.92 13.64 -5.46
N ALA A 87 -12.72 13.33 -4.95
CA ALA A 87 -11.76 14.34 -4.53
C ALA A 87 -11.20 15.12 -5.72
N ASP A 88 -10.88 14.44 -6.82
CA ASP A 88 -10.32 15.05 -8.02
C ASP A 88 -11.29 16.00 -8.70
N ALA A 89 -12.56 15.58 -8.87
CA ALA A 89 -13.61 16.45 -9.38
C ALA A 89 -13.80 17.69 -8.49
N ARG A 90 -13.73 17.51 -7.16
CA ARG A 90 -13.77 18.64 -6.22
C ARG A 90 -12.58 19.58 -6.38
N LEU A 91 -11.38 19.09 -6.67
CA LEU A 91 -10.21 19.94 -6.92
C LEU A 91 -10.39 20.76 -8.21
N ARG A 92 -10.91 20.13 -9.27
CA ARG A 92 -11.11 20.76 -10.60
C ARG A 92 -12.35 21.65 -10.70
N ASP A 93 -13.19 21.67 -9.67
CA ASP A 93 -14.51 22.33 -9.69
C ASP A 93 -15.48 21.73 -10.71
N GLU A 94 -15.42 20.41 -10.85
CA GLU A 94 -16.23 19.65 -11.78
C GLU A 94 -17.17 18.70 -11.05
N THR A 95 -18.20 18.23 -11.76
CA THR A 95 -19.03 17.13 -11.26
C THR A 95 -18.27 15.82 -11.42
N ALA A 96 -18.21 15.02 -10.35
CA ALA A 96 -17.59 13.71 -10.42
C ALA A 96 -18.42 12.80 -11.35
N THR A 97 -17.75 12.14 -12.28
CA THR A 97 -18.39 11.23 -13.24
C THR A 97 -17.72 9.87 -13.26
N CYS A 98 -18.49 8.84 -13.60
CA CYS A 98 -17.97 7.50 -13.80
C CYS A 98 -17.00 7.51 -15.00
N PRO A 99 -15.77 6.98 -14.88
CA PRO A 99 -14.80 7.00 -15.96
C PRO A 99 -15.26 6.24 -17.21
N ASN A 100 -16.10 5.21 -17.06
CA ASN A 100 -16.53 4.36 -18.16
C ASN A 100 -17.75 4.93 -18.90
N CYS A 101 -18.78 5.37 -18.18
CA CYS A 101 -20.06 5.76 -18.77
C CYS A 101 -20.44 7.23 -18.55
N ARG A 102 -19.60 8.00 -17.85
CA ARG A 102 -19.75 9.44 -17.60
C ARG A 102 -21.01 9.85 -16.83
N THR A 103 -21.79 8.89 -16.30
CA THR A 103 -22.88 9.22 -15.38
C THR A 103 -22.34 9.92 -14.13
N VAL A 104 -23.11 10.84 -13.56
CA VAL A 104 -22.73 11.51 -12.31
C VAL A 104 -22.59 10.48 -11.19
N ILE A 105 -21.53 10.61 -10.41
CA ILE A 105 -21.26 9.76 -9.25
C ILE A 105 -21.19 10.61 -7.98
N SER A 106 -21.77 10.10 -6.90
CA SER A 106 -21.71 10.70 -5.57
C SER A 106 -21.90 9.62 -4.50
N ARG A 107 -21.71 9.96 -3.22
CA ARG A 107 -21.91 9.01 -2.12
C ARG A 107 -23.37 8.56 -1.99
N GLU A 108 -24.29 9.37 -2.48
CA GLU A 108 -25.73 9.14 -2.45
C GLU A 108 -26.21 8.36 -3.68
N LEU A 109 -25.59 8.57 -4.84
CA LEU A 109 -25.99 7.93 -6.10
C LEU A 109 -25.35 6.55 -6.30
N CYS A 110 -24.12 6.35 -5.81
CA CYS A 110 -23.42 5.07 -5.92
C CYS A 110 -23.75 4.17 -4.74
N SER A 111 -24.12 2.92 -5.01
CA SER A 111 -24.41 1.92 -3.97
C SER A 111 -23.18 1.07 -3.66
N ARG A 112 -23.01 0.68 -2.39
CA ARG A 112 -22.01 -0.32 -2.01
C ARG A 112 -22.49 -1.71 -2.40
N ASN A 113 -21.70 -2.45 -3.17
CA ASN A 113 -22.06 -3.76 -3.69
C ASN A 113 -21.43 -4.90 -2.87
N LEU A 114 -22.12 -5.31 -1.80
CA LEU A 114 -21.70 -6.41 -0.92
C LEU A 114 -21.65 -7.77 -1.62
N ALA A 115 -22.45 -7.98 -2.66
CA ALA A 115 -22.45 -9.23 -3.40
C ALA A 115 -21.14 -9.40 -4.19
N VAL A 116 -20.68 -8.34 -4.84
CA VAL A 116 -19.37 -8.31 -5.51
C VAL A 116 -18.25 -8.47 -4.48
N GLU A 117 -18.33 -7.79 -3.33
CA GLU A 117 -17.32 -7.97 -2.26
C GLU A 117 -17.18 -9.43 -1.86
N LYS A 118 -18.30 -10.11 -1.58
CA LYS A 118 -18.30 -11.55 -1.24
C LYS A 118 -17.79 -12.41 -2.40
N ALA A 119 -18.20 -12.13 -3.64
CA ALA A 119 -17.74 -12.89 -4.79
C ALA A 119 -16.23 -12.76 -5.00
N VAL A 120 -15.66 -11.56 -4.85
CA VAL A 120 -14.22 -11.32 -4.94
C VAL A 120 -13.47 -12.08 -3.84
N CYS A 121 -14.03 -12.21 -2.63
CA CYS A 121 -13.41 -12.97 -1.54
C CYS A 121 -13.25 -14.48 -1.84
N GLU A 122 -14.10 -15.04 -2.69
CA GLU A 122 -14.04 -16.47 -3.07
C GLU A 122 -13.10 -16.73 -4.26
N LEU A 123 -12.68 -15.68 -4.99
CA LEU A 123 -11.77 -15.85 -6.11
C LEU A 123 -10.38 -16.32 -5.63
N PRO A 124 -9.70 -17.17 -6.42
CA PRO A 124 -8.36 -17.62 -6.09
C PRO A 124 -7.35 -16.46 -6.09
N THR A 125 -6.38 -16.55 -5.20
CA THR A 125 -5.18 -15.72 -5.16
C THR A 125 -4.01 -16.57 -4.71
N GLU A 126 -2.81 -16.25 -5.19
CA GLU A 126 -1.59 -16.94 -4.80
C GLU A 126 -1.07 -16.40 -3.46
N CYS A 127 -0.59 -17.31 -2.60
CA CYS A 127 0.18 -16.98 -1.41
C CYS A 127 1.52 -16.38 -1.80
N GLN A 128 1.91 -15.27 -1.17
CA GLN A 128 3.18 -14.59 -1.48
C GLN A 128 4.44 -15.40 -1.11
N PHE A 129 4.30 -16.45 -0.28
CA PHE A 129 5.42 -17.26 0.20
C PHE A 129 5.54 -18.61 -0.50
N CYS A 130 4.43 -19.37 -0.62
CA CYS A 130 4.45 -20.72 -1.19
C CYS A 130 3.83 -20.83 -2.59
N ALA A 131 3.29 -19.73 -3.13
CA ALA A 131 2.60 -19.67 -4.42
C ALA A 131 1.41 -20.66 -4.58
N SER A 132 0.86 -21.16 -3.46
CA SER A 132 -0.37 -21.95 -3.50
C SER A 132 -1.58 -21.06 -3.75
N GLU A 133 -2.51 -21.53 -4.59
CA GLU A 133 -3.76 -20.83 -4.88
C GLU A 133 -4.80 -21.14 -3.81
N LEU A 134 -5.31 -20.10 -3.16
CA LEU A 134 -6.34 -20.19 -2.12
C LEU A 134 -7.41 -19.12 -2.37
N PRO A 135 -8.64 -19.29 -1.86
CA PRO A 135 -9.61 -18.21 -1.83
C PRO A 135 -9.05 -16.97 -1.12
N ARG A 136 -9.28 -15.78 -1.67
CA ARG A 136 -8.84 -14.50 -1.07
C ARG A 136 -9.23 -14.35 0.40
N ALA A 137 -10.39 -14.84 0.81
CA ALA A 137 -10.84 -14.82 2.20
C ALA A 137 -9.92 -15.57 3.17
N GLN A 138 -9.13 -16.54 2.67
CA GLN A 138 -8.29 -17.41 3.48
C GLN A 138 -6.81 -17.01 3.44
N ILE A 139 -6.42 -16.12 2.53
CA ILE A 139 -5.00 -15.82 2.26
C ILE A 139 -4.30 -15.22 3.49
N GLU A 140 -4.96 -14.30 4.20
CA GLU A 140 -4.39 -13.63 5.37
C GLU A 140 -4.11 -14.63 6.50
N ARG A 141 -5.08 -15.51 6.80
CA ARG A 141 -4.90 -16.57 7.79
C ARG A 141 -3.83 -17.57 7.36
N HIS A 142 -3.81 -17.94 6.08
CA HIS A 142 -2.80 -18.85 5.57
C HIS A 142 -1.39 -18.28 5.74
N GLU A 143 -1.17 -17.04 5.28
CA GLU A 143 0.13 -16.36 5.36
C GLU A 143 0.58 -16.10 6.80
N ALA A 144 -0.35 -15.83 7.72
CA ALA A 144 -0.03 -15.58 9.12
C ALA A 144 0.26 -16.86 9.92
N GLU A 145 -0.49 -17.94 9.68
CA GLU A 145 -0.54 -19.08 10.61
C GLU A 145 -0.24 -20.44 9.99
N LEU A 146 -0.64 -20.68 8.74
CA LEU A 146 -0.69 -22.03 8.16
C LEU A 146 0.39 -22.29 7.11
N CYS A 147 0.98 -21.24 6.54
CA CYS A 147 1.94 -21.36 5.46
C CYS A 147 3.30 -21.82 6.00
N GLU A 148 3.80 -22.95 5.51
CA GLU A 148 5.12 -23.49 5.87
C GLU A 148 6.29 -22.62 5.38
N GLU A 149 6.05 -21.83 4.34
CA GLU A 149 7.01 -20.85 3.80
C GLU A 149 6.90 -19.47 4.45
N ARG A 150 6.00 -19.27 5.43
CA ARG A 150 5.84 -17.96 6.08
C ARG A 150 7.11 -17.57 6.82
N LEU A 151 7.41 -16.27 6.83
CA LEU A 151 8.56 -15.76 7.55
C LEU A 151 8.31 -15.80 9.07
N THR A 152 9.10 -16.60 9.77
CA THR A 152 9.03 -16.76 11.23
C THR A 152 10.32 -16.33 11.91
N ARG A 153 10.27 -16.14 13.24
CA ARG A 153 11.43 -15.80 14.07
C ARG A 153 11.71 -16.95 15.04
N CYS A 154 12.98 -17.11 15.41
CA CYS A 154 13.39 -18.09 16.41
C CYS A 154 12.75 -17.81 17.79
N HIS A 155 12.38 -18.85 18.53
CA HIS A 155 11.87 -18.70 19.91
C HIS A 155 12.88 -18.03 20.85
N TYR A 156 14.18 -18.22 20.60
CA TYR A 156 15.27 -17.56 21.30
C TYR A 156 15.52 -16.12 20.84
N SER A 157 14.66 -15.53 20.01
CA SER A 157 14.76 -14.10 19.66
C SER A 157 14.67 -13.19 20.89
N ARG A 158 14.00 -13.66 21.94
CA ARG A 158 13.90 -12.97 23.24
C ARG A 158 15.23 -12.82 23.95
N ILE A 159 16.22 -13.66 23.64
CA ILE A 159 17.58 -13.63 24.20
C ILE A 159 18.62 -13.24 23.14
N GLY A 160 18.18 -12.55 22.08
CA GLY A 160 19.07 -11.97 21.07
C GLY A 160 19.24 -12.78 19.78
N CYS A 161 18.51 -13.88 19.58
CA CYS A 161 18.56 -14.58 18.29
C CYS A 161 17.91 -13.76 17.17
N GLN A 162 18.67 -13.43 16.14
CA GLN A 162 18.21 -12.62 15.01
C GLN A 162 17.71 -13.46 13.84
N TRP A 163 17.71 -14.79 13.95
CA TRP A 163 17.31 -15.67 12.87
C TRP A 163 15.86 -15.42 12.45
N ARG A 164 15.68 -15.29 11.14
CA ARG A 164 14.38 -15.20 10.46
C ARG A 164 14.44 -16.07 9.22
N GLY A 165 13.45 -16.93 9.05
CA GLY A 165 13.40 -17.85 7.92
C GLY A 165 12.02 -18.47 7.75
N PRO A 166 11.85 -19.34 6.74
CA PRO A 166 10.65 -20.12 6.54
C PRO A 166 10.27 -20.92 7.79
N HIS A 167 8.98 -21.12 8.04
CA HIS A 167 8.52 -21.85 9.22
C HIS A 167 9.03 -23.30 9.27
N HIS A 168 9.06 -23.99 8.13
CA HIS A 168 9.52 -25.37 8.07
C HIS A 168 10.99 -25.55 8.51
N GLU A 169 11.81 -24.50 8.45
CA GLU A 169 13.21 -24.52 8.92
C GLU A 169 13.36 -24.17 10.41
N LEU A 170 12.29 -23.67 11.05
CA LEU A 170 12.33 -23.17 12.44
C LEU A 170 12.75 -24.25 13.42
N GLU A 171 12.25 -25.48 13.27
CA GLU A 171 12.60 -26.59 14.17
C GLU A 171 14.08 -26.95 14.05
N VAL A 172 14.58 -27.04 12.83
CA VAL A 172 15.99 -27.33 12.53
C VAL A 172 16.90 -26.23 13.10
N HIS A 173 16.55 -24.96 12.87
CA HIS A 173 17.27 -23.84 13.47
C HIS A 173 17.24 -23.89 15.00
N THR A 174 16.09 -24.17 15.59
CA THR A 174 15.92 -24.17 17.06
C THR A 174 16.82 -25.22 17.72
N GLN A 175 16.97 -26.40 17.11
CA GLN A 175 17.88 -27.45 17.58
C GLN A 175 19.37 -27.07 17.44
N MET A 176 19.73 -26.29 16.41
CA MET A 176 21.10 -25.85 16.16
C MET A 176 21.40 -24.44 16.71
N CYS A 177 20.46 -23.83 17.42
CA CYS A 177 20.60 -22.46 17.86
C CYS A 177 21.72 -22.38 18.90
N SER A 178 22.67 -21.46 18.73
CA SER A 178 23.76 -21.26 19.68
C SER A 178 23.36 -20.40 20.89
N HIS A 179 22.27 -19.62 20.77
CA HIS A 179 21.82 -18.69 21.81
C HIS A 179 21.48 -19.33 23.17
N PRO A 180 20.92 -20.54 23.26
CA PRO A 180 20.73 -21.24 24.54
C PRO A 180 22.03 -21.53 25.29
N HIS A 181 23.16 -21.61 24.58
CA HIS A 181 24.47 -21.94 25.14
C HIS A 181 25.40 -20.72 25.25
N LYS A 182 24.92 -19.52 24.89
CA LYS A 182 25.70 -18.29 25.04
C LYS A 182 25.90 -17.94 26.51
N SER A 183 27.01 -17.28 26.80
CA SER A 183 27.30 -16.80 28.13
C SER A 183 26.33 -15.70 28.55
N GLY A 184 26.13 -15.52 29.86
CA GLY A 184 25.28 -14.44 30.38
C GLY A 184 25.72 -13.06 29.88
N GLY A 185 27.03 -12.81 29.74
CA GLY A 185 27.54 -11.54 29.23
C GLY A 185 27.07 -11.23 27.81
N GLU A 186 27.17 -12.20 26.90
CA GLU A 186 26.73 -12.04 25.50
C GLU A 186 25.20 -11.90 25.38
N VAL A 187 24.44 -12.57 26.24
CA VAL A 187 22.98 -12.40 26.29
C VAL A 187 22.62 -11.01 26.80
N MET A 188 23.30 -10.52 27.83
CA MET A 188 23.05 -9.17 28.38
C MET A 188 23.34 -8.07 27.36
N GLU A 189 24.40 -8.17 26.57
CA GLU A 189 24.69 -7.22 25.49
C GLU A 189 23.58 -7.22 24.43
N ALA A 190 23.11 -8.40 24.03
CA ALA A 190 22.01 -8.51 23.06
C ALA A 190 20.68 -8.00 23.62
N LEU A 191 20.42 -8.23 24.92
CA LEU A 191 19.24 -7.71 25.61
C LEU A 191 19.30 -6.20 25.75
N GLU A 192 20.46 -5.59 25.99
CA GLU A 192 20.60 -4.14 26.10
C GLU A 192 20.17 -3.44 24.81
N LEU A 193 20.53 -3.99 23.64
CA LEU A 193 20.05 -3.47 22.35
C LEU A 193 18.53 -3.59 22.19
N ILE A 194 17.95 -4.71 22.64
CA ILE A 194 16.50 -4.93 22.63
C ILE A 194 15.81 -3.93 23.57
N ASP A 195 16.33 -3.74 24.78
CA ASP A 195 15.81 -2.83 25.79
C ASP A 195 15.90 -1.37 25.33
N GLN A 196 16.99 -0.97 24.66
CA GLN A 196 17.09 0.37 24.07
C GLN A 196 16.01 0.60 23.01
N GLN A 197 15.71 -0.40 22.18
CA GLN A 197 14.65 -0.31 21.18
C GLN A 197 13.27 -0.25 21.84
N LEU A 198 13.00 -1.11 22.82
CA LEU A 198 11.77 -1.10 23.60
C LEU A 198 11.59 0.21 24.37
N HIS A 199 12.67 0.78 24.90
CA HIS A 199 12.64 2.06 25.61
C HIS A 199 12.27 3.20 24.67
N LYS A 200 12.79 3.23 23.43
CA LYS A 200 12.37 4.21 22.42
C LYS A 200 10.87 4.09 22.11
N GLU A 201 10.37 2.87 21.98
CA GLU A 201 8.93 2.62 21.80
C GLU A 201 8.12 3.04 23.04
N GLN A 202 8.64 2.76 24.24
CA GLN A 202 8.01 3.16 25.50
C GLN A 202 7.99 4.68 25.68
N MET A 203 9.01 5.41 25.21
CA MET A 203 9.00 6.86 25.21
C MET A 203 7.85 7.42 24.38
N LEU A 204 7.56 6.84 23.22
CA LEU A 204 6.38 7.22 22.42
C LEU A 204 5.08 7.03 23.22
N TYR A 205 4.92 5.87 23.86
CA TYR A 205 3.74 5.62 24.70
C TYR A 205 3.65 6.57 25.89
N ASN A 206 4.77 6.84 26.57
CA ASN A 206 4.82 7.78 27.68
C ASN A 206 4.46 9.19 27.24
N THR A 207 4.94 9.66 26.08
CA THR A 207 4.51 10.94 25.49
C THR A 207 3.02 10.95 25.22
N ILE A 208 2.45 9.88 24.68
CA ILE A 208 1.00 9.77 24.48
C ILE A 208 0.27 9.82 25.82
N PHE A 209 0.71 9.08 26.84
CA PHE A 209 0.10 9.10 28.17
C PHE A 209 0.19 10.46 28.83
N GLU A 210 1.32 11.16 28.70
CA GLU A 210 1.50 12.52 29.18
C GLU A 210 0.51 13.47 28.50
N LEU A 211 0.40 13.42 27.17
CA LEU A 211 -0.59 14.18 26.40
C LEU A 211 -2.04 13.84 26.80
N LEU A 212 -2.31 12.58 27.17
CA LEU A 212 -3.62 12.14 27.64
C LEU A 212 -3.86 12.40 29.14
N SER A 213 -2.83 12.77 29.89
CA SER A 213 -2.91 13.06 31.33
C SER A 213 -3.24 14.52 31.64
N PHE A 214 -3.26 15.39 30.62
CA PHE A 214 -3.66 16.78 30.81
C PHE A 214 -5.08 16.87 31.39
N GLU A 215 -5.26 17.71 32.40
CA GLU A 215 -6.54 17.91 33.10
C GLU A 215 -7.68 18.31 32.15
N LYS A 216 -7.34 19.05 31.08
CA LYS A 216 -8.29 19.51 30.07
C LYS A 216 -7.84 19.00 28.71
N ILE A 217 -8.59 18.03 28.18
CA ILE A 217 -8.43 17.55 26.81
C ILE A 217 -9.79 17.69 26.13
N THR A 218 -9.77 18.22 24.91
CA THR A 218 -10.98 18.38 24.11
C THR A 218 -10.85 17.63 22.79
N PHE A 219 -11.71 16.65 22.58
CA PHE A 219 -11.82 15.93 21.32
C PHE A 219 -12.92 16.59 20.48
N ASN A 220 -12.57 17.01 19.26
CA ASN A 220 -13.51 17.66 18.35
C ASN A 220 -13.40 16.99 16.99
N ASP A 221 -14.51 16.46 16.49
CA ASP A 221 -14.60 15.97 15.11
C ASP A 221 -14.76 17.15 14.16
N LEU A 222 -13.73 17.39 13.36
CA LEU A 222 -13.67 18.54 12.47
C LEU A 222 -14.03 18.15 11.05
N GLN A 223 -15.19 18.61 10.59
CA GLN A 223 -15.57 18.49 9.19
C GLN A 223 -15.14 19.72 8.39
N PHE A 224 -14.24 19.52 7.44
CA PHE A 224 -13.84 20.56 6.50
C PHE A 224 -14.89 20.76 5.41
N LYS A 225 -15.33 22.01 5.23
CA LYS A 225 -16.20 22.43 4.14
C LYS A 225 -15.36 23.16 3.09
N PRO A 226 -15.44 22.76 1.80
CA PRO A 226 -14.74 23.47 0.74
C PRO A 226 -15.42 24.83 0.47
N TYR A 227 -14.62 25.84 0.16
CA TYR A 227 -15.08 27.11 -0.39
C TYR A 227 -14.05 27.66 -1.37
N ARG A 228 -14.49 28.51 -2.31
CA ARG A 228 -13.62 29.15 -3.30
C ARG A 228 -13.58 30.66 -3.09
N THR A 229 -12.47 31.28 -3.45
CA THR A 229 -12.35 32.74 -3.48
C THR A 229 -12.95 33.30 -4.77
N ASP A 230 -13.55 34.49 -4.72
CA ASP A 230 -14.06 35.21 -5.91
C ASP A 230 -12.92 35.89 -6.72
N GLU A 231 -11.71 35.34 -6.69
CA GLU A 231 -10.57 35.82 -7.49
C GLU A 231 -10.70 35.32 -8.95
N PHE A 232 -10.05 35.99 -9.90
CA PHE A 232 -10.00 35.58 -11.32
C PHE A 232 -9.53 34.12 -11.51
N ILE A 233 -8.65 33.64 -10.61
CA ILE A 233 -8.31 32.23 -10.46
C ILE A 233 -8.88 31.77 -9.12
N HIS A 234 -10.01 31.07 -9.16
CA HIS A 234 -10.66 30.56 -7.97
C HIS A 234 -9.75 29.56 -7.23
N LYS A 235 -9.31 29.93 -6.02
CA LYS A 235 -8.51 29.04 -5.17
C LYS A 235 -9.44 28.25 -4.25
N LEU A 236 -9.22 26.94 -4.16
CA LEU A 236 -9.97 26.06 -3.27
C LEU A 236 -9.37 26.06 -1.86
N TYR A 237 -10.20 26.41 -0.89
CA TYR A 237 -9.88 26.38 0.53
C TYR A 237 -10.82 25.45 1.26
N TYR A 238 -10.40 25.05 2.45
CA TYR A 238 -11.21 24.26 3.36
C TYR A 238 -11.30 24.98 4.70
N GLU A 239 -12.51 25.06 5.26
CA GLU A 239 -12.74 25.65 6.58
C GLU A 239 -13.68 24.76 7.39
N THR A 240 -13.41 24.61 8.68
CA THR A 240 -14.31 23.91 9.59
C THR A 240 -15.43 24.83 10.07
N ALA A 241 -16.51 24.26 10.60
CA ALA A 241 -17.37 25.04 11.49
C ALA A 241 -16.59 25.55 12.71
N ARG A 242 -17.10 26.59 13.37
CA ARG A 242 -16.56 27.02 14.66
C ARG A 242 -16.74 25.90 15.67
N PHE A 243 -15.67 25.56 16.38
CA PHE A 243 -15.71 24.62 17.49
C PHE A 243 -15.17 25.29 18.75
N THR A 244 -15.55 24.76 19.91
CA THR A 244 -15.17 25.32 21.21
C THR A 244 -14.15 24.41 21.87
N ALA A 245 -13.02 24.98 22.26
CA ALA A 245 -12.00 24.27 23.03
C ALA A 245 -11.37 25.26 24.02
N PHE A 246 -11.17 24.83 25.26
CA PHE A 246 -10.54 25.63 26.31
C PHE A 246 -11.21 27.01 26.53
N GLY A 247 -12.54 27.06 26.48
CA GLY A 247 -13.31 28.31 26.64
C GLY A 247 -13.16 29.31 25.48
N SER A 248 -12.49 28.92 24.41
CA SER A 248 -12.27 29.74 23.21
C SER A 248 -12.97 29.13 21.99
N GLN A 249 -13.33 29.99 21.04
CA GLN A 249 -13.87 29.56 19.75
C GLN A 249 -12.77 29.52 18.71
N TRP A 250 -12.68 28.40 18.00
CA TRP A 250 -11.64 28.12 17.03
C TRP A 250 -12.23 27.71 15.69
N VAL A 251 -11.45 27.91 14.64
CA VAL A 251 -11.72 27.39 13.30
C VAL A 251 -10.40 26.87 12.73
N VAL A 252 -10.44 25.72 12.05
CA VAL A 252 -9.28 25.29 11.25
C VAL A 252 -9.50 25.67 9.80
N LYS A 253 -8.50 26.36 9.24
CA LYS A 253 -8.43 26.66 7.80
C LYS A 253 -7.36 25.80 7.18
N ALA A 254 -7.64 25.20 6.04
CA ALA A 254 -6.71 24.32 5.35
C ALA A 254 -6.69 24.57 3.83
N ARG A 255 -5.59 24.14 3.21
CA ARG A 255 -5.33 24.20 1.77
C ARG A 255 -4.67 22.91 1.34
N VAL A 256 -4.98 22.47 0.12
CA VAL A 256 -4.34 21.31 -0.49
C VAL A 256 -3.27 21.80 -1.46
N ASN A 257 -2.05 21.27 -1.36
CA ASN A 257 -0.90 21.61 -2.21
C ASN A 257 -0.60 23.12 -2.26
N ASP A 258 -0.51 23.77 -1.10
CA ASP A 258 -0.21 25.21 -0.96
C ASP A 258 1.18 25.61 -1.48
N ASN A 259 2.02 24.62 -1.81
CA ASN A 259 3.35 24.77 -2.39
C ASN A 259 3.35 24.80 -3.94
N GLN A 260 2.21 24.64 -4.60
CA GLN A 260 2.11 24.57 -6.06
C GLN A 260 1.05 25.55 -6.59
N ARG A 261 1.29 26.08 -7.79
CA ARG A 261 0.36 27.04 -8.43
C ARG A 261 -0.94 26.38 -8.91
N ASP A 262 -0.86 25.11 -9.31
CA ASP A 262 -1.99 24.30 -9.75
C ASP A 262 -1.97 22.92 -9.03
N PRO A 263 -2.85 22.71 -8.04
CA PRO A 263 -2.94 21.45 -7.29
C PRO A 263 -3.25 20.22 -8.15
N THR A 264 -3.75 20.41 -9.37
CA THR A 264 -4.19 19.32 -10.26
C THR A 264 -3.05 18.65 -11.03
N GLN A 265 -1.85 19.25 -11.03
CA GLN A 265 -0.69 18.80 -11.82
C GLN A 265 0.24 17.83 -11.09
N SER A 266 0.09 17.70 -9.77
CA SER A 266 0.83 16.72 -8.98
C SER A 266 -0.05 15.50 -8.69
N CYS A 267 0.56 14.36 -8.39
CA CYS A 267 -0.09 13.20 -7.77
C CYS A 267 0.11 13.16 -6.24
N GLU A 268 1.12 13.86 -5.72
CA GLU A 268 1.31 14.04 -4.28
C GLU A 268 0.30 15.05 -3.72
N ARG A 269 -0.22 14.75 -2.52
CA ARG A 269 -1.23 15.57 -1.85
C ARG A 269 -0.74 15.94 -0.45
N THR A 270 -0.54 17.23 -0.20
CA THR A 270 -0.20 17.78 1.11
C THR A 270 -1.36 18.65 1.60
N LEU A 271 -1.70 18.51 2.89
CA LEU A 271 -2.72 19.34 3.54
C LEU A 271 -2.03 20.29 4.52
N SER A 272 -1.96 21.56 4.15
CA SER A 272 -1.48 22.63 5.03
C SER A 272 -2.66 23.19 5.81
N TYR A 273 -2.56 23.32 7.13
CA TYR A 273 -3.65 23.84 7.95
C TYR A 273 -3.16 24.79 9.04
N HIS A 274 -4.02 25.73 9.43
CA HIS A 274 -3.80 26.66 10.52
C HIS A 274 -5.02 26.68 11.45
N LEU A 275 -4.74 26.67 12.76
CA LEU A 275 -5.74 26.86 13.80
C LEU A 275 -5.92 28.37 14.05
N VAL A 276 -7.15 28.85 13.91
CA VAL A 276 -7.50 30.28 13.99
C VAL A 276 -8.40 30.54 15.17
N LEU A 277 -7.93 31.36 16.12
CA LEU A 277 -8.74 31.86 17.23
C LEU A 277 -9.78 32.86 16.72
N LYS A 278 -11.05 32.67 17.09
CA LYS A 278 -12.18 33.56 16.74
C LYS A 278 -12.73 34.33 17.93
N SER A 279 -12.55 33.84 19.16
CA SER A 279 -12.89 34.60 20.37
C SER A 279 -11.86 35.70 20.62
N LYS A 280 -12.28 36.80 21.26
CA LYS A 280 -11.33 37.78 21.79
C LYS A 280 -10.49 37.09 22.87
N ALA A 281 -9.17 37.23 22.80
CA ALA A 281 -8.32 36.77 23.89
C ALA A 281 -8.74 37.51 25.17
N SER A 282 -9.27 36.78 26.15
CA SER A 282 -9.38 37.29 27.51
C SER A 282 -7.95 37.60 27.97
N LYS A 283 -7.70 38.85 28.35
CA LYS A 283 -6.48 39.20 29.09
C LYS A 283 -6.45 38.46 30.41
#